data_AF-A0A941QNR2-F1
#
_entry.id   AF-A0A941QNR2-F1
#
_cell.length_a   1.000
_cell.length_b   1.000
_cell.length_c   1.000
_cell.angle_alpha   90.00
_cell.angle_beta   90.00
_cell.angle_gamma   90.00
#
_symmetry.space_group_name_H-M   'P 1'
#
loop_
_entity.id
_entity.type
_entity.pdbx_description
1 polymer ?
#
loop_
_entity_poly.entity_id
_entity_poly.type
_entity_poly.pdbx_seq_one_letter_code
_entity_poly.pdbx_strand_id
1 'polypeptide(L)'
;MAELTDAEIDAALERGRMAQQTEPRADAVRYDRSNSRIIVDLTNGCTFAFPPSLAQGLETASEDELEAVEILGAGYGLHWEALDVDLSVPGLMAGLFGTKAYMARRAGQATSAAKAAAARENGRKGGRPRKQA
;
A
#
# COMPACT_ATOMS: atom_id res chain seq x y z
N MET A 1 3.96 29.51 7.62
CA MET A 1 4.84 28.34 7.87
C MET A 1 4.65 27.97 9.33
N ALA A 2 4.36 26.70 9.64
CA ALA A 2 4.38 26.27 11.04
C ALA A 2 5.84 26.29 11.52
N GLU A 3 6.10 26.95 12.66
CA GLU A 3 7.41 26.88 13.32
C GLU A 3 7.49 25.52 14.03
N LEU A 4 8.44 24.66 13.63
CA LEU A 4 8.71 23.41 14.34
C LEU A 4 9.40 23.73 15.66
N THR A 5 8.86 23.18 16.74
CA THR A 5 9.48 23.24 18.07
C THR A 5 10.57 22.18 18.22
N ASP A 6 11.55 22.43 19.08
CA ASP A 6 12.59 21.44 19.42
C ASP A 6 11.96 20.12 19.92
N ALA A 7 10.87 20.21 20.69
CA ALA A 7 10.14 19.04 21.17
C ALA A 7 9.52 18.20 20.04
N GLU A 8 9.01 18.83 18.96
CA GLU A 8 8.49 18.12 17.80
C GLU A 8 9.60 17.44 17.00
N ILE A 9 10.77 18.08 16.91
CA ILE A 9 11.97 17.52 16.28
C ILE A 9 12.43 16.29 17.06
N ASP A 10 12.59 16.41 18.38
CA ASP A 10 13.01 15.31 19.25
C ASP A 10 12.04 14.12 19.17
N ALA A 11 10.74 14.40 19.21
CA ALA A 11 9.73 13.35 19.08
C ALA A 11 9.78 12.66 17.70
N ALA A 12 10.07 13.40 16.63
CA ALA A 12 10.22 12.82 15.29
C ALA A 12 11.47 11.93 15.17
N LEU A 13 12.59 12.37 15.75
CA LEU A 13 13.83 11.59 15.80
C LEU A 13 13.65 10.29 16.59
N GLU A 14 12.95 10.35 17.73
CA GLU A 14 12.69 9.16 18.54
C GLU A 14 11.78 8.16 17.81
N ARG A 15 10.72 8.64 17.15
CA ARG A 15 9.90 7.76 16.29
C ARG A 15 10.72 7.10 15.19
N GLY A 16 11.60 7.85 14.53
CA GLY A 16 12.48 7.30 13.49
C GLY A 16 13.42 6.21 14.02
N ARG A 17 14.01 6.43 15.21
CA ARG A 17 14.87 5.45 15.89
C ARG A 17 14.10 4.18 16.24
N MET A 18 12.91 4.32 16.81
CA MET A 18 12.05 3.18 17.14
C MET A 18 11.64 2.41 15.88
N ALA A 19 11.25 3.10 14.81
CA ALA A 19 10.94 2.46 13.53
C ALA A 19 12.14 1.65 13.00
N GLN A 20 13.35 2.18 13.08
CA GLN A 20 14.57 1.48 12.64
C GLN A 20 14.85 0.18 13.39
N GLN A 21 14.44 0.08 14.65
CA GLN A 21 14.63 -1.12 15.46
C GLN A 21 13.48 -2.12 15.34
N THR A 22 12.28 -1.67 14.98
CA THR A 22 11.05 -2.47 15.15
C THR A 22 10.30 -2.73 13.86
N GLU A 23 10.46 -1.90 12.84
CA GLU A 23 9.74 -2.05 11.58
C GLU A 23 10.51 -2.94 10.60
N PRO A 24 9.78 -3.71 9.78
CA PRO A 24 10.41 -4.53 8.75
C PRO A 24 11.05 -3.65 7.67
N ARG A 25 12.26 -4.04 7.26
CA ARG A 25 13.05 -3.36 6.23
C ARG A 25 13.50 -4.36 5.17
N ALA A 26 13.36 -3.98 3.91
CA ALA A 26 13.90 -4.73 2.77
C ALA A 26 15.43 -4.66 2.76
N ASP A 27 16.04 -5.82 2.53
CA ASP A 27 17.46 -6.01 2.26
C ASP A 27 17.69 -6.27 0.76
N ALA A 28 16.82 -7.07 0.15
CA ALA A 28 16.79 -7.30 -1.29
C ALA A 28 15.35 -7.40 -1.81
N VAL A 29 15.16 -7.10 -3.09
CA VAL A 29 13.86 -7.20 -3.77
C VAL A 29 14.06 -7.69 -5.20
N ARG A 30 13.11 -8.49 -5.68
CA ARG A 30 13.04 -8.92 -7.09
C ARG A 30 11.62 -9.24 -7.51
N TYR A 31 11.35 -9.18 -8.80
CA TYR A 31 10.17 -9.80 -9.38
C TYR A 31 10.47 -11.25 -9.78
N ASP A 32 9.61 -12.16 -9.35
CA ASP A 32 9.59 -13.55 -9.80
C ASP A 32 8.52 -13.70 -10.88
N ARG A 33 8.96 -13.74 -12.14
CA ARG A 33 8.09 -13.93 -13.32
C ARG A 33 7.29 -15.23 -13.23
N SER A 34 7.91 -16.32 -12.75
CA SER A 34 7.31 -17.66 -12.78
C SER A 34 6.07 -17.77 -11.89
N ASN A 35 6.06 -17.06 -10.76
CA ASN A 35 4.94 -17.04 -9.81
C ASN A 35 4.16 -15.73 -9.83
N SER A 36 4.57 -14.75 -10.65
CA SER A 36 4.05 -13.39 -10.69
C SER A 36 3.99 -12.77 -9.29
N ARG A 37 5.15 -12.66 -8.62
CA ARG A 37 5.29 -12.13 -7.26
C ARG A 37 6.44 -11.14 -7.15
N ILE A 38 6.24 -10.08 -6.38
CA ILE A 38 7.36 -9.32 -5.82
C ILE A 38 7.83 -10.07 -4.58
N ILE A 39 9.10 -10.43 -4.56
CA ILE A 39 9.77 -11.10 -3.44
C ILE A 39 10.65 -10.08 -2.75
N VAL A 40 10.46 -9.91 -1.45
CA VAL A 40 11.21 -8.99 -0.59
C VAL A 40 11.90 -9.81 0.48
N ASP A 41 13.22 -9.86 0.43
CA ASP A 41 14.04 -10.44 1.49
C ASP A 41 14.30 -9.34 2.53
N LEU A 42 13.96 -9.62 3.79
CA LEU A 42 13.99 -8.65 4.88
C LEU A 42 15.30 -8.75 5.67
N THR A 43 15.70 -7.64 6.26
CA THR A 43 16.90 -7.54 7.13
C THR A 43 16.89 -8.47 8.35
N ASN A 44 15.73 -9.01 8.74
CA ASN A 44 15.60 -10.00 9.81
C ASN A 44 15.69 -11.46 9.33
N GLY A 45 16.00 -11.69 8.04
CA GLY A 45 16.15 -13.00 7.43
C GLY A 45 14.85 -13.66 6.97
N CYS A 46 13.68 -13.02 7.18
CA CYS A 46 12.42 -13.48 6.63
C CYS A 46 12.22 -13.01 5.18
N THR A 47 11.44 -13.76 4.41
CA THR A 47 11.01 -13.36 3.07
C THR A 47 9.51 -13.06 3.06
N PHE A 48 9.14 -11.92 2.48
CA PHE A 48 7.75 -11.54 2.22
C PHE A 48 7.50 -11.53 0.71
N ALA A 49 6.36 -12.07 0.28
CA ALA A 49 6.00 -12.13 -1.13
C ALA A 49 4.56 -11.68 -1.36
N PHE A 50 4.32 -10.88 -2.39
CA PHE A 50 2.97 -10.41 -2.74
C PHE A 50 2.75 -10.36 -4.25
N PRO A 51 1.52 -10.57 -4.73
CA PRO A 51 1.18 -10.35 -6.13
C PRO A 51 1.10 -8.84 -6.42
N PRO A 52 1.78 -8.32 -7.45
CA PRO A 52 1.79 -6.89 -7.77
C PRO A 52 0.39 -6.36 -8.11
N SER A 53 -0.51 -7.20 -8.65
CA SER A 53 -1.87 -6.80 -9.02
C SER A 53 -2.79 -6.41 -7.84
N LEU A 54 -2.36 -6.66 -6.59
CA LEU A 54 -3.03 -6.14 -5.40
C LEU A 54 -2.59 -4.73 -5.05
N ALA A 55 -1.37 -4.34 -5.39
CA ALA A 55 -0.80 -3.04 -5.07
C ALA A 55 -1.32 -1.96 -6.03
N GLN A 56 -1.75 -0.84 -5.46
CA GLN A 56 -2.16 0.35 -6.20
C GLN A 56 -0.97 0.86 -7.03
N GLY A 57 -1.20 1.07 -8.33
CA GLY A 57 -0.19 1.53 -9.28
C GLY A 57 0.49 0.41 -10.05
N LEU A 58 0.38 -0.85 -9.59
CA LEU A 58 1.01 -2.01 -10.24
C LEU A 58 0.00 -2.96 -10.89
N GLU A 59 -1.29 -2.61 -10.93
CA GLU A 59 -2.36 -3.52 -11.36
C GLU A 59 -2.21 -4.02 -12.80
N THR A 60 -1.65 -3.18 -13.64
CA THR A 60 -1.48 -3.40 -15.08
C THR A 60 -0.04 -3.22 -15.53
N ALA A 61 0.92 -3.19 -14.60
CA ALA A 61 2.33 -3.10 -14.90
C ALA A 61 2.79 -4.34 -15.70
N SER A 62 3.62 -4.11 -16.70
CA SER A 62 4.30 -5.17 -17.45
C SER A 62 5.36 -5.85 -16.60
N GLU A 63 5.78 -7.04 -17.00
CA GLU A 63 6.85 -7.77 -16.29
C GLU A 63 8.16 -6.99 -16.25
N ASP A 64 8.51 -6.30 -17.34
CA ASP A 64 9.75 -5.50 -17.42
C ASP A 64 9.69 -4.29 -16.50
N GLU A 65 8.53 -3.63 -16.40
CA GLU A 65 8.32 -2.56 -15.42
C GLU A 65 8.42 -3.11 -13.99
N LEU A 66 7.85 -4.28 -13.72
CA LEU A 66 7.89 -4.89 -12.38
C LEU A 66 9.31 -5.30 -11.94
N GLU A 67 10.16 -5.72 -12.87
CA GLU A 67 11.58 -6.04 -12.61
C GLU A 67 12.41 -4.82 -12.24
N ALA A 68 12.02 -3.62 -12.66
CA ALA A 68 12.71 -2.37 -12.37
C ALA A 68 12.49 -1.86 -10.92
N VAL A 69 12.12 -2.76 -10.00
CA VAL A 69 11.88 -2.44 -8.59
C VAL A 69 13.19 -2.06 -7.89
N GLU A 70 13.15 -0.96 -7.15
CA GLU A 70 14.27 -0.46 -6.35
C GLU A 70 13.90 -0.34 -4.87
N ILE A 71 14.89 -0.44 -3.99
CA ILE A 71 14.72 -0.22 -2.55
C ILE A 71 15.09 1.22 -2.22
N LEU A 72 14.18 1.95 -1.58
CA LEU A 72 14.38 3.32 -1.11
C LEU A 72 14.25 3.44 0.40
N GLY A 73 14.66 4.60 0.92
CA GLY A 73 14.41 5.01 2.31
C GLY A 73 14.97 4.01 3.31
N ALA A 74 16.24 3.62 3.19
CA ALA A 74 16.89 2.65 4.06
C ALA A 74 16.17 1.29 4.17
N GLY A 75 15.37 0.88 3.17
CA GLY A 75 14.65 -0.40 3.19
C GLY A 75 13.17 -0.30 3.53
N TYR A 76 12.63 0.89 3.79
CA TYR A 76 11.20 1.06 4.06
C TYR A 76 10.34 1.20 2.81
N GLY A 77 10.95 1.56 1.67
CA GLY A 77 10.24 1.82 0.42
C GLY A 77 10.64 0.84 -0.68
N LEU A 78 9.65 0.44 -1.47
CA LEU A 78 9.85 -0.15 -2.79
C LEU A 78 9.40 0.87 -3.83
N HIS A 79 10.21 1.10 -4.85
CA HIS A 79 10.00 2.15 -5.84
C HIS A 79 10.07 1.60 -7.26
N TRP A 80 9.20 2.12 -8.13
CA TRP A 80 9.22 1.89 -9.57
C TRP A 80 9.19 3.23 -10.30
N GLU A 81 10.35 3.69 -10.75
CA GLU A 81 10.54 5.02 -11.37
C GLU A 81 9.61 5.22 -12.58
N ALA A 82 9.59 4.27 -13.52
CA ALA A 82 8.78 4.38 -14.73
C ALA A 82 7.26 4.43 -14.46
N LEU A 83 6.82 3.91 -13.32
CA LEU A 83 5.42 3.86 -12.92
C LEU A 83 5.03 5.00 -11.96
N ASP A 84 6.01 5.74 -11.43
CA ASP A 84 5.82 6.71 -10.34
C ASP A 84 5.08 6.07 -9.14
N VAL A 85 5.55 4.89 -8.73
CA VAL A 85 4.93 4.11 -7.65
C VAL A 85 5.90 3.91 -6.50
N ASP A 86 5.47 4.36 -5.32
CA ASP A 86 6.12 4.09 -4.03
C ASP A 86 5.21 3.24 -3.13
N LEU A 87 5.76 2.14 -2.61
CA LEU A 87 5.09 1.27 -1.65
C LEU A 87 5.89 1.15 -0.37
N SER A 88 5.22 1.26 0.78
CA SER A 88 5.83 1.06 2.09
C SER A 88 5.94 -0.44 2.41
N VAL A 89 7.14 -0.93 2.73
CA VAL A 89 7.37 -2.31 3.19
C VAL A 89 6.59 -2.63 4.47
N PRO A 90 6.65 -1.81 5.55
CA PRO A 90 5.76 -1.97 6.70
C PRO A 90 4.27 -1.96 6.34
N GLY A 91 3.87 -1.06 5.45
CA GLY A 91 2.48 -0.96 4.97
C GLY A 91 2.01 -2.24 4.28
N LEU A 92 2.79 -2.76 3.34
CA LEU A 92 2.50 -4.00 2.61
C LEU A 92 2.37 -5.20 3.56
N MET A 93 3.28 -5.33 4.53
CA MET A 93 3.22 -6.39 5.54
C MET A 93 2.02 -6.26 6.48
N ALA A 94 1.53 -5.04 6.70
CA ALA A 94 0.26 -4.78 7.41
C ALA A 94 -0.98 -4.95 6.52
N GLY A 95 -0.82 -5.37 5.25
CA GLY A 95 -1.91 -5.57 4.30
C GLY A 95 -2.40 -4.27 3.62
N LEU A 96 -1.65 -3.18 3.72
CA LEU A 96 -1.95 -1.90 3.08
C LEU A 96 -1.35 -1.85 1.67
N PHE A 97 -2.11 -2.32 0.69
CA PHE A 97 -1.72 -2.36 -0.72
C PHE A 97 -2.06 -1.07 -1.50
N GLY A 98 -2.27 0.04 -0.81
CA GLY A 98 -2.59 1.31 -1.44
C GLY A 98 -3.19 2.31 -0.46
N THR A 99 -3.65 3.44 -0.98
CA THR A 99 -4.32 4.45 -0.16
C THR A 99 -5.61 3.92 0.44
N LYS A 100 -6.00 4.44 1.62
CA LYS A 100 -7.28 4.09 2.27
C LYS A 100 -8.47 4.25 1.33
N ALA A 101 -8.50 5.33 0.55
CA ALA A 101 -9.56 5.60 -0.41
C ALA A 101 -9.60 4.57 -1.55
N TYR A 102 -8.43 4.23 -2.10
CA TYR A 102 -8.30 3.18 -3.12
C TYR A 102 -8.78 1.82 -2.61
N MET A 103 -8.30 1.40 -1.44
CA MET A 103 -8.66 0.10 -0.85
C MET A 103 -10.15 0.04 -0.51
N ALA A 104 -10.72 1.11 0.05
CA ALA A 104 -12.16 1.21 0.32
C ALA A 104 -12.99 1.11 -0.96
N ARG A 105 -12.55 1.75 -2.05
CA ARG A 105 -13.19 1.64 -3.38
C ARG A 105 -13.17 0.18 -3.85
N ARG A 106 -12.01 -0.49 -3.80
CA ARG A 106 -11.84 -1.87 -4.26
C ARG A 106 -12.68 -2.86 -3.45
N ALA A 107 -12.67 -2.75 -2.12
CA ALA A 107 -13.54 -3.55 -1.25
C ALA A 107 -15.04 -3.26 -1.51
N GLY A 108 -15.36 -2.02 -1.85
CA GLY A 108 -16.71 -1.57 -2.21
C GLY A 108 -17.22 -2.08 -3.57
N GLN A 109 -16.38 -2.59 -4.45
CA GLN A 109 -16.78 -3.07 -5.78
C GLN A 109 -17.45 -4.44 -5.77
N ALA A 110 -17.18 -5.29 -4.78
CA ALA A 110 -17.78 -6.62 -4.71
C ALA A 110 -19.31 -6.52 -4.68
N THR A 111 -19.98 -7.12 -5.65
CA THR A 111 -21.44 -7.21 -5.72
C THR A 111 -21.89 -8.59 -5.23
N SER A 112 -22.77 -8.63 -4.24
CA SER A 112 -23.38 -9.87 -3.76
C SER A 112 -24.90 -9.74 -3.72
N ALA A 113 -25.63 -10.85 -3.73
CA ALA A 113 -27.09 -10.84 -3.59
C ALA A 113 -27.53 -10.13 -2.30
N ALA A 114 -26.82 -10.38 -1.20
CA ALA A 114 -27.04 -9.72 0.09
C ALA A 114 -26.82 -8.20 -0.01
N LYS A 115 -25.73 -7.76 -0.66
CA LYS A 115 -25.44 -6.33 -0.83
C LYS A 115 -26.47 -5.65 -1.74
N ALA A 116 -26.93 -6.34 -2.79
CA ALA A 116 -27.99 -5.85 -3.66
C ALA A 116 -29.33 -5.72 -2.91
N ALA A 117 -29.69 -6.71 -2.08
CA ALA A 117 -30.89 -6.65 -1.23
C ALA A 117 -30.82 -5.49 -0.22
N ALA A 118 -29.69 -5.34 0.47
CA ALA A 118 -29.46 -4.24 1.41
C ALA A 118 -29.51 -2.87 0.71
N ALA A 119 -28.93 -2.75 -0.49
CA ALA A 119 -28.99 -1.51 -1.28
C ALA A 119 -30.42 -1.14 -1.69
N ARG A 120 -31.26 -2.12 -2.09
CA ARG A 120 -32.68 -1.89 -2.39
C ARG A 120 -33.44 -1.41 -1.16
N GLU A 121 -33.24 -2.06 -0.01
CA GLU A 121 -33.87 -1.68 1.26
C GLU A 121 -33.45 -0.27 1.70
N ASN A 122 -32.16 0.07 1.61
CA ASN A 122 -31.66 1.42 1.90
C ASN A 122 -32.21 2.46 0.92
N GLY A 123 -32.40 2.09 -0.36
CA GLY A 123 -33.05 2.92 -1.36
C GLY A 123 -34.50 3.27 -0.99
N ARG A 124 -35.26 2.32 -0.43
CA ARG A 124 -36.64 2.56 0.06
C ARG A 124 -36.68 3.57 1.23
N LYS A 125 -35.59 3.68 1.99
CA LYS A 125 -35.46 4.60 3.14
C LYS A 125 -34.92 5.99 2.78
N GLY A 126 -34.78 6.31 1.49
CA GLY A 126 -34.33 7.62 1.01
C GLY A 126 -32.97 7.62 0.30
N GLY A 127 -32.23 6.51 0.32
CA GLY A 127 -31.02 6.32 -0.48
C GLY A 127 -29.95 7.41 -0.30
N ARG A 128 -28.98 7.45 -1.24
CA ARG A 128 -27.99 8.54 -1.31
C ARG A 128 -28.65 9.74 -2.03
N PRO A 129 -28.72 10.93 -1.40
CA PRO A 129 -29.25 12.12 -2.06
C PRO A 129 -28.50 12.43 -3.35
N ARG A 130 -29.20 12.92 -4.38
CA ARG A 130 -28.54 13.39 -5.61
C ARG A 130 -27.66 14.60 -5.27
N LYS A 131 -26.44 14.62 -5.82
CA LYS A 131 -25.57 15.79 -5.73
C LYS A 131 -26.23 16.92 -6.53
N GLN A 132 -26.52 18.05 -5.89
CA GLN A 132 -27.02 19.23 -6.60
C GLN A 132 -25.90 19.74 -7.51
N ALA A 133 -26.28 20.11 -8.74
CA ALA A 133 -25.38 20.61 -9.78
C ALA A 133 -24.82 21.98 -9.42
#